data_AF-G0QE14-F1
#
_entry.id   AF-G0QE14-F1
#
_cell.length_a   1.000
_cell.length_b   1.000
_cell.length_c   1.000
_cell.angle_alpha   90.00
_cell.angle_beta   90.00
_cell.angle_gamma   90.00
#
_symmetry.space_group_name_H-M   'P 1'
#
loop_
_entity.id
_entity.type
_entity.pdbx_description
1 polymer ?
#
loop_
_entity_poly.entity_id
_entity_poly.type
_entity_poly.pdbx_seq_one_letter_code
_entity_poly.pdbx_strand_id
1 'polypeptide(L)'
;MTEALDKSYNQETGELQQFLILDDTGQPQLLKATPENILLHDPENELPLENGLHDVLNGDRSIVLQENDPLIMVAPTNDNYCFVLRVADTTVETTPSQSEAVLEGLRDALIKDDVSQLRDVFTKIISEQVRRDVIRAIMGTFDQQHRLSQSARGWLVDDFYLVNWDASMYTQNHDPDSTDYVRDRANGGVSETNNSREFVRLQVPRERPNMMVTIDGKSIQLTDREMLFLTKIEWLLHRRENHSDLAFWKWTDKYASVDTETGLPEQ
;
A
#
# COMPACT_ATOMS: atom_id res chain seq x y z
N MET A 1 9.87 -20.32 -23.67
CA MET A 1 10.84 -20.67 -22.62
C MET A 1 12.19 -20.16 -23.06
N THR A 2 12.73 -19.19 -22.35
CA THR A 2 14.04 -18.61 -22.66
C THR A 2 15.06 -19.26 -21.74
N GLU A 3 15.64 -20.37 -22.18
CA GLU A 3 16.65 -21.10 -21.41
C GLU A 3 17.90 -20.24 -21.20
N ALA A 4 18.44 -20.22 -19.98
CA ALA A 4 19.69 -19.53 -19.69
C ALA A 4 20.85 -20.21 -20.42
N LEU A 5 21.52 -19.48 -21.30
CA LEU A 5 22.64 -19.96 -22.11
C LEU A 5 23.94 -20.06 -21.31
N ASP A 6 24.12 -19.18 -20.33
CA ASP A 6 25.30 -19.13 -19.47
C ASP A 6 24.94 -18.54 -18.10
N LYS A 7 25.70 -18.90 -17.07
CA LYS A 7 25.43 -18.53 -15.67
C LYS A 7 26.73 -18.20 -14.94
N SER A 8 26.72 -17.13 -14.17
CA SER A 8 27.86 -16.69 -13.37
C SER A 8 27.49 -16.65 -11.90
N TYR A 9 28.35 -17.21 -11.05
CA TYR A 9 28.12 -17.39 -9.62
C TYR A 9 29.16 -16.65 -8.80
N ASN A 10 28.76 -16.19 -7.62
CA ASN A 10 29.68 -15.71 -6.61
C ASN A 10 30.53 -16.89 -6.12
N GLN A 11 31.86 -16.76 -6.15
CA GLN A 11 32.77 -17.84 -5.77
C GLN A 11 32.80 -18.14 -4.26
N GLU A 12 32.38 -17.19 -3.44
CA GLU A 12 32.37 -17.32 -1.98
C GLU A 12 31.02 -17.85 -1.47
N THR A 13 29.91 -17.32 -1.98
CA THR A 13 28.56 -17.68 -1.51
C THR A 13 27.90 -18.77 -2.35
N GLY A 14 28.37 -19.02 -3.58
CA GLY A 14 27.73 -19.93 -4.53
C GLY A 14 26.44 -19.38 -5.15
N GLU A 15 26.07 -18.14 -4.86
CA GLU A 15 24.83 -17.53 -5.36
C GLU A 15 24.97 -17.08 -6.82
N LEU A 16 23.91 -17.30 -7.60
CA LEU A 16 23.83 -16.79 -8.97
C LEU A 16 23.89 -15.26 -8.96
N GLN A 17 24.79 -14.67 -9.74
CA GLN A 17 24.98 -13.22 -9.86
C GLN A 17 24.40 -12.65 -11.16
N GLN A 18 24.51 -13.40 -12.25
CA GLN A 18 24.04 -13.00 -13.57
C GLN A 18 23.91 -14.22 -14.47
N PHE A 19 23.07 -14.10 -15.51
CA PHE A 19 22.84 -15.15 -16.48
C PHE A 19 22.54 -14.55 -17.86
N LEU A 20 22.83 -15.32 -18.91
CA LEU A 20 22.65 -14.93 -20.30
C LEU A 20 21.37 -15.57 -20.86
N ILE A 21 20.51 -14.79 -21.49
CA ILE A 21 19.32 -15.27 -22.21
C ILE A 21 19.32 -14.77 -23.66
N LEU A 22 18.44 -15.32 -24.51
CA LEU A 22 18.10 -14.74 -25.81
C LEU A 22 16.77 -14.01 -25.71
N ASP A 23 16.71 -12.74 -26.07
CA ASP A 23 15.42 -12.05 -26.14
C ASP A 23 14.52 -12.58 -27.27
N ASP A 24 13.31 -12.02 -27.38
CA ASP A 24 12.32 -12.40 -28.40
C ASP A 24 12.81 -12.18 -29.85
N THR A 25 13.89 -11.41 -30.03
CA THR A 25 14.53 -11.17 -31.33
C THR A 25 15.73 -12.10 -31.58
N GLY A 26 16.05 -12.97 -30.63
CA GLY A 26 17.20 -13.86 -30.66
C GLY A 26 18.52 -13.16 -30.32
N GLN A 27 18.49 -11.95 -29.73
CA GLN A 27 19.70 -11.26 -29.32
C GLN A 27 20.09 -11.65 -27.88
N PRO A 28 21.40 -11.90 -27.62
CA PRO A 28 21.87 -12.24 -26.29
C PRO A 28 21.77 -11.04 -25.35
N GLN A 29 21.12 -11.25 -24.19
CA GLN A 29 21.03 -10.27 -23.11
C GLN A 29 21.61 -10.85 -21.83
N LEU A 30 22.57 -10.13 -21.23
CA LEU A 30 23.14 -10.46 -19.93
C LEU A 30 22.32 -9.78 -18.84
N LEU A 31 21.66 -10.58 -18.00
CA LEU A 31 20.81 -10.10 -16.92
C LEU A 31 21.46 -10.34 -15.57
N LYS A 32 21.30 -9.38 -14.65
CA LYS A 32 21.63 -9.59 -13.23
C LYS A 32 20.62 -10.55 -12.62
N ALA A 33 21.07 -11.39 -11.70
CA ALA A 33 20.22 -12.33 -10.96
C ALA A 33 19.43 -11.62 -9.83
N THR A 34 18.66 -10.60 -10.20
CA THR A 34 17.67 -10.01 -9.30
C THR A 34 16.51 -10.99 -9.08
N PRO A 35 15.77 -10.88 -7.97
CA PRO A 35 14.58 -11.71 -7.73
C PRO A 35 13.60 -11.67 -8.90
N GLU A 36 13.35 -10.48 -9.46
CA GLU A 36 12.52 -10.29 -10.65
C GLU A 36 13.01 -11.12 -11.84
N ASN A 37 14.29 -11.00 -12.22
CA ASN A 37 14.83 -11.70 -13.37
C ASN A 37 14.85 -13.23 -13.16
N ILE A 38 15.11 -13.69 -11.94
CA ILE A 38 15.02 -15.12 -11.58
C ILE A 38 13.57 -15.61 -11.76
N LEU A 39 12.59 -14.87 -11.24
CA LEU A 39 11.17 -15.23 -11.33
C LEU A 39 10.65 -15.21 -12.77
N LEU A 40 11.13 -14.30 -13.61
CA LEU A 40 10.70 -14.18 -15.01
C LEU A 40 11.31 -15.27 -15.90
N HIS A 41 12.61 -15.53 -15.75
CA HIS A 41 13.36 -16.35 -16.71
C HIS A 41 13.69 -17.76 -16.23
N ASP A 42 13.45 -18.06 -14.96
CA ASP A 42 13.77 -19.34 -14.32
C ASP A 42 15.13 -19.92 -14.77
N PRO A 43 16.24 -19.17 -14.58
CA PRO A 43 17.52 -19.56 -15.16
C PRO A 43 17.99 -20.92 -14.63
N GLU A 44 17.54 -21.35 -13.45
CA GLU A 44 17.94 -22.60 -12.81
C GLU A 44 16.92 -23.75 -12.98
N ASN A 45 15.81 -23.51 -13.69
CA ASN A 45 14.70 -24.46 -13.84
C ASN A 45 14.18 -24.98 -12.48
N GLU A 46 14.07 -24.09 -11.51
CA GLU A 46 13.66 -24.39 -10.14
C GLU A 46 12.21 -23.97 -9.86
N LEU A 47 11.60 -23.15 -10.72
CA LEU A 47 10.22 -22.71 -10.52
C LEU A 47 9.24 -23.83 -10.88
N PRO A 48 8.14 -23.99 -10.12
CA PRO A 48 7.09 -24.97 -10.41
C PRO A 48 6.18 -24.54 -11.58
N LEU A 49 6.62 -23.61 -12.44
CA LEU A 49 5.82 -22.96 -13.48
C LEU A 49 6.55 -23.01 -14.82
N GLU A 50 5.92 -23.58 -15.86
CA GLU A 50 6.56 -23.85 -17.16
C GLU A 50 7.06 -22.60 -17.91
N ASN A 51 6.57 -21.39 -17.58
CA ASN A 51 6.94 -20.13 -18.24
C ASN A 51 7.40 -19.04 -17.25
N GLY A 52 7.89 -19.45 -16.08
CA GLY A 52 8.19 -18.52 -14.98
C GLY A 52 6.95 -17.73 -14.56
N LEU A 53 7.16 -16.52 -14.06
CA LEU A 53 6.11 -15.64 -13.54
C LEU A 53 5.64 -14.55 -14.53
N HIS A 54 5.99 -14.63 -15.82
CA HIS A 54 5.59 -13.59 -16.79
C HIS A 54 4.07 -13.29 -16.76
N ASP A 55 3.22 -14.31 -16.72
CA ASP A 55 1.75 -14.16 -16.66
C ASP A 55 1.24 -13.61 -15.32
N VAL A 56 2.06 -13.66 -14.27
CA VAL A 56 1.73 -13.20 -12.91
C VAL A 56 2.25 -11.80 -12.66
N LEU A 57 3.47 -11.50 -13.09
CA LEU A 57 4.08 -10.17 -12.88
C LEU A 57 3.57 -9.15 -13.90
N ASN A 58 3.16 -9.59 -15.10
CA ASN A 58 2.67 -8.74 -16.18
C ASN A 58 1.18 -8.96 -16.54
N GLY A 59 0.45 -9.79 -15.78
CA GLY A 59 -0.95 -10.13 -16.06
C GLY A 59 -1.85 -9.98 -14.83
N ASP A 60 -3.10 -10.45 -14.92
CA ASP A 60 -4.10 -10.31 -13.83
C ASP A 60 -4.17 -11.55 -12.91
N ARG A 61 -3.10 -12.35 -12.85
CA ARG A 61 -3.13 -13.64 -12.13
C ARG A 61 -2.53 -13.53 -10.73
N SER A 62 -3.28 -14.03 -9.75
CA SER A 62 -2.77 -14.24 -8.40
C SER A 62 -2.03 -15.58 -8.29
N ILE A 63 -0.95 -15.62 -7.51
CA ILE A 63 -0.32 -16.86 -7.05
C ILE A 63 -0.82 -17.18 -5.64
N VAL A 64 -1.31 -18.39 -5.46
CA VAL A 64 -1.56 -18.99 -4.14
C VAL A 64 -0.34 -19.80 -3.76
N LEU A 65 0.37 -19.37 -2.72
CA LEU A 65 1.61 -20.01 -2.25
C LEU A 65 1.33 -21.06 -1.19
N GLN A 66 0.32 -20.82 -0.36
CA GLN A 66 -0.09 -21.73 0.70
C GLN A 66 -1.62 -21.73 0.76
N GLU A 67 -2.27 -22.88 0.56
CA GLU A 67 -3.74 -22.97 0.53
C GLU A 67 -4.37 -23.08 1.92
N ASN A 68 -3.66 -23.66 2.89
CA ASN A 68 -4.19 -23.98 4.22
C ASN A 68 -3.33 -23.39 5.34
N ASP A 69 -3.99 -22.67 6.26
CA ASP A 69 -3.54 -22.15 7.57
C ASP A 69 -2.11 -21.58 7.71
N PRO A 70 -1.91 -20.26 7.48
CA PRO A 70 -2.84 -19.33 6.83
C PRO A 70 -2.77 -19.48 5.30
N LEU A 71 -3.88 -19.16 4.61
CA LEU A 71 -3.86 -18.88 3.18
C LEU A 71 -2.84 -17.77 2.91
N ILE A 72 -1.92 -17.95 1.97
CA ILE A 72 -1.00 -16.92 1.50
C ILE A 72 -1.11 -16.78 0.00
N MET A 73 -1.48 -15.59 -0.44
CA MET A 73 -1.65 -15.25 -1.86
C MET A 73 -0.97 -13.92 -2.16
N VAL A 74 -0.35 -13.85 -3.32
CA VAL A 74 0.22 -12.62 -3.88
C VAL A 74 -0.42 -12.36 -5.24
N ALA A 75 -0.80 -11.12 -5.51
CA ALA A 75 -1.27 -10.71 -6.83
C ALA A 75 -0.60 -9.38 -7.23
N PRO A 76 -0.37 -9.13 -8.53
CA PRO A 76 0.00 -7.82 -9.02
C PRO A 76 -1.15 -6.82 -8.85
N THR A 77 -0.84 -5.53 -8.86
CA THR A 77 -1.85 -4.46 -9.00
C THR A 77 -1.72 -3.78 -10.37
N ASN A 78 -2.57 -2.79 -10.64
CA ASN A 78 -2.44 -1.95 -11.84
C ASN A 78 -1.25 -0.98 -11.76
N ASP A 79 -0.64 -0.84 -10.58
CA ASP A 79 0.47 0.07 -10.33
C ASP A 79 1.79 -0.69 -10.38
N ASN A 80 2.77 -0.08 -11.05
CA ASN A 80 4.08 -0.69 -11.24
C ASN A 80 4.74 -0.98 -9.89
N TYR A 81 5.23 -2.21 -9.71
CA TYR A 81 5.92 -2.65 -8.50
C TYR A 81 5.06 -2.61 -7.23
N CYS A 82 3.74 -2.62 -7.37
CA CYS A 82 2.80 -2.79 -6.25
C CYS A 82 2.17 -4.18 -6.30
N PHE A 83 1.93 -4.77 -5.13
CA PHE A 83 1.38 -6.11 -5.00
C PHE A 83 0.30 -6.15 -3.93
N VAL A 84 -0.73 -6.96 -4.17
CA VAL A 84 -1.67 -7.37 -3.14
C VAL A 84 -1.11 -8.60 -2.41
N LEU A 85 -0.94 -8.49 -1.09
CA LEU A 85 -0.64 -9.62 -0.21
C LEU A 85 -1.89 -9.98 0.60
N ARG A 86 -2.33 -11.22 0.51
CA ARG A 86 -3.38 -11.76 1.37
C ARG A 86 -2.82 -12.83 2.28
N VAL A 87 -3.01 -12.64 3.59
CA VAL A 87 -2.69 -13.62 4.63
C VAL A 87 -3.96 -13.93 5.43
N ALA A 88 -4.38 -15.19 5.40
CA ALA A 88 -5.70 -15.63 5.86
C ALA A 88 -6.83 -14.80 5.20
N ASP A 89 -7.59 -14.06 6.01
CA ASP A 89 -8.71 -13.22 5.53
C ASP A 89 -8.35 -11.74 5.38
N THR A 90 -7.10 -11.38 5.63
CA THR A 90 -6.66 -9.98 5.58
C THR A 90 -5.85 -9.73 4.32
N THR A 91 -6.22 -8.66 3.63
CA THR A 91 -5.55 -8.20 2.40
C THR A 91 -4.90 -6.85 2.65
N VAL A 92 -3.64 -6.72 2.23
CA VAL A 92 -2.88 -5.48 2.21
C VAL A 92 -2.31 -5.25 0.82
N GLU A 93 -2.07 -3.99 0.49
CA GLU A 93 -1.41 -3.57 -0.75
C GLU A 93 -0.03 -3.01 -0.39
N THR A 94 0.98 -3.37 -1.16
CA THR A 94 2.36 -2.94 -0.95
C THR A 94 2.68 -1.70 -1.78
N THR A 95 3.68 -0.94 -1.36
CA THR A 95 4.21 0.20 -2.12
C THR A 95 5.38 -0.21 -3.02
N PRO A 96 5.78 0.63 -4.00
CA PRO A 96 6.92 0.32 -4.87
C PRO A 96 8.23 0.09 -4.11
N SER A 97 8.41 0.72 -2.94
CA SER A 97 9.61 0.53 -2.11
C SER A 97 9.63 -0.81 -1.36
N GLN A 98 8.51 -1.53 -1.32
CA GLN A 98 8.37 -2.86 -0.72
C GLN A 98 8.46 -3.97 -1.77
N SER A 99 8.49 -3.63 -3.07
CA SER A 99 8.48 -4.56 -4.20
C SER A 99 9.59 -5.60 -4.16
N GLU A 100 10.83 -5.18 -3.91
CA GLU A 100 11.99 -6.07 -3.85
C GLU A 100 11.79 -7.15 -2.77
N ALA A 101 11.33 -6.76 -1.58
CA ALA A 101 11.07 -7.69 -0.49
C ALA A 101 9.92 -8.67 -0.81
N VAL A 102 8.91 -8.24 -1.58
CA VAL A 102 7.84 -9.13 -2.06
C VAL A 102 8.37 -10.12 -3.10
N LEU A 103 9.17 -9.65 -4.05
CA LEU A 103 9.75 -10.50 -5.10
C LEU A 103 10.75 -11.51 -4.52
N GLU A 104 11.56 -11.12 -3.55
CA GLU A 104 12.41 -12.04 -2.79
C GLU A 104 11.59 -13.10 -2.06
N GLY A 105 10.54 -12.66 -1.36
CA GLY A 105 9.65 -13.57 -0.65
C GLY A 105 8.89 -14.52 -1.58
N LEU A 106 8.50 -14.07 -2.78
CA LEU A 106 7.92 -14.90 -3.83
C LEU A 106 8.91 -15.96 -4.33
N ARG A 107 10.14 -15.56 -4.61
CA ARG A 107 11.21 -16.47 -5.04
C ARG A 107 11.46 -17.53 -3.97
N ASP A 108 11.63 -17.12 -2.73
CA ASP A 108 11.92 -18.04 -1.63
C ASP A 108 10.73 -18.97 -1.35
N ALA A 109 9.49 -18.49 -1.48
CA ALA A 109 8.30 -19.33 -1.36
C ALA A 109 8.21 -20.38 -2.48
N LEU A 110 8.50 -19.99 -3.74
CA LEU A 110 8.36 -20.89 -4.89
C LEU A 110 9.50 -21.90 -5.01
N ILE A 111 10.72 -21.51 -4.66
CA ILE A 111 11.93 -22.34 -4.82
C ILE A 111 12.24 -23.12 -3.54
N LYS A 112 12.05 -22.51 -2.38
CA LYS A 112 12.49 -23.05 -1.07
C LYS A 112 11.34 -23.43 -0.15
N ASP A 113 10.08 -23.25 -0.58
CA ASP A 113 8.88 -23.43 0.25
C ASP A 113 8.91 -22.58 1.54
N ASP A 114 9.55 -21.39 1.48
CA ASP A 114 9.67 -20.46 2.61
C ASP A 114 8.89 -19.16 2.38
N VAL A 115 7.78 -19.03 3.11
CA VAL A 115 6.89 -17.86 3.07
C VAL A 115 7.20 -16.81 4.15
N SER A 116 8.26 -16.99 4.93
CA SER A 116 8.55 -16.15 6.11
C SER A 116 8.73 -14.68 5.75
N GLN A 117 9.45 -14.39 4.66
CA GLN A 117 9.66 -13.01 4.21
C GLN A 117 8.36 -12.31 3.78
N LEU A 118 7.44 -13.03 3.13
CA LEU A 118 6.12 -12.48 2.78
C LEU A 118 5.28 -12.19 4.03
N ARG A 119 5.35 -13.07 5.04
CA ARG A 119 4.70 -12.84 6.33
C ARG A 119 5.30 -11.64 7.07
N ASP A 120 6.61 -11.41 6.96
CA ASP A 120 7.28 -10.26 7.57
C ASP A 120 6.86 -8.95 6.89
N VAL A 121 6.81 -8.91 5.55
CA VAL A 121 6.28 -7.76 4.79
C VAL A 121 4.83 -7.48 5.20
N PHE A 122 3.98 -8.51 5.22
CA PHE A 122 2.59 -8.39 5.65
C PHE A 122 2.46 -7.86 7.08
N THR A 123 3.20 -8.46 8.03
CA THR A 123 3.16 -8.07 9.45
C THR A 123 3.64 -6.65 9.66
N LYS A 124 4.69 -6.24 8.93
CA LYS A 124 5.18 -4.87 8.95
C LYS A 124 4.10 -3.89 8.49
N ILE A 125 3.46 -4.14 7.36
CA ILE A 125 2.37 -3.28 6.84
C ILE A 125 1.21 -3.22 7.85
N ILE A 126 0.78 -4.35 8.40
CA ILE A 126 -0.30 -4.37 9.39
C ILE A 126 0.09 -3.64 10.68
N SER A 127 1.33 -3.77 11.15
CA SER A 127 1.83 -3.02 12.31
C SER A 127 1.88 -1.51 12.06
N GLU A 128 1.98 -1.13 10.78
CA GLU A 128 1.96 0.25 10.31
C GLU A 128 0.52 0.78 10.11
N GLN A 129 -0.51 -0.04 10.29
CA GLN A 129 -1.91 0.34 10.19
C GLN A 129 -2.60 0.48 11.56
N VAL A 130 -3.75 1.15 11.57
CA VAL A 130 -4.68 1.14 12.70
C VAL A 130 -5.40 -0.20 12.81
N ARG A 131 -5.78 -0.61 14.02
CA ARG A 131 -6.64 -1.79 14.21
C ARG A 131 -8.05 -1.49 13.69
N ARG A 132 -8.37 -2.07 12.53
CA ARG A 132 -9.60 -1.76 11.79
C ARG A 132 -10.87 -2.10 12.57
N ASP A 133 -10.86 -3.19 13.34
CA ASP A 133 -11.95 -3.59 14.23
C ASP A 133 -12.22 -2.54 15.31
N VAL A 134 -11.15 -2.07 15.98
CA VAL A 134 -11.23 -1.00 16.99
C VAL A 134 -11.77 0.28 16.36
N ILE A 135 -11.19 0.73 15.25
CA ILE A 135 -11.62 1.96 14.56
C ILE A 135 -13.07 1.86 14.10
N ARG A 136 -13.46 0.77 13.42
CA ARG A 136 -14.84 0.53 12.97
C ARG A 136 -15.86 0.61 14.10
N ALA A 137 -15.53 0.06 15.27
CA ALA A 137 -16.41 0.12 16.44
C ALA A 137 -16.56 1.55 16.99
N ILE A 138 -15.57 2.42 16.83
CA ILE A 138 -15.61 3.83 17.27
C ILE A 138 -16.42 4.71 16.30
N MET A 139 -16.62 4.30 15.04
CA MET A 139 -17.34 5.13 14.05
C MET A 139 -18.71 5.60 14.54
N GLY A 140 -19.43 4.73 15.26
CA GLY A 140 -20.76 5.01 15.81
C GLY A 140 -20.80 6.05 16.93
N THR A 141 -19.64 6.50 17.43
CA THR A 141 -19.57 7.46 18.53
C THR A 141 -19.41 8.90 18.05
N PHE A 142 -19.25 9.14 16.75
CA PHE A 142 -19.15 10.49 16.20
C PHE A 142 -20.55 11.11 16.04
N ASP A 143 -20.73 12.33 16.56
CA ASP A 143 -21.99 13.09 16.41
C ASP A 143 -22.37 13.31 14.93
N GLN A 144 -21.37 13.39 14.06
CA GLN A 144 -21.53 13.58 12.62
C GLN A 144 -21.30 12.29 11.80
N GLN A 145 -21.59 11.11 12.37
CA GLN A 145 -21.40 9.81 11.71
C GLN A 145 -22.02 9.74 10.30
N HIS A 146 -23.13 10.43 10.05
CA HIS A 146 -23.80 10.45 8.73
C HIS A 146 -22.91 10.98 7.59
N ARG A 147 -21.83 11.70 7.90
CA ARG A 147 -20.84 12.21 6.95
C ARG A 147 -19.71 11.22 6.67
N LEU A 148 -19.67 10.13 7.42
CA LEU A 148 -18.61 9.14 7.38
C LEU A 148 -19.10 7.91 6.61
N SER A 149 -18.31 7.45 5.65
CA SER A 149 -18.54 6.18 4.95
C SER A 149 -17.33 5.25 5.07
N GLN A 150 -17.60 3.96 5.29
CA GLN A 150 -16.54 2.95 5.36
C GLN A 150 -16.16 2.50 3.96
N SER A 151 -14.86 2.41 3.70
CA SER A 151 -14.31 1.85 2.46
C SER A 151 -13.29 0.75 2.75
N ALA A 152 -12.83 0.05 1.70
CA ALA A 152 -11.73 -0.90 1.82
C ALA A 152 -10.40 -0.23 2.20
N ARG A 153 -10.20 1.04 1.81
CA ARG A 153 -8.95 1.80 1.98
C ARG A 153 -8.91 2.64 3.27
N GLY A 154 -10.05 2.89 3.92
CA GLY A 154 -10.14 3.75 5.10
C GLY A 154 -11.54 4.29 5.33
N TRP A 155 -11.63 5.45 5.96
CA TRP A 155 -12.88 6.20 6.09
C TRP A 155 -12.90 7.38 5.14
N LEU A 156 -14.04 7.54 4.48
CA LEU A 156 -14.35 8.73 3.69
C LEU A 156 -15.14 9.70 4.55
N VAL A 157 -14.78 10.98 4.48
CA VAL A 157 -15.55 12.10 5.03
C VAL A 157 -16.15 12.88 3.87
N ASP A 158 -17.47 13.08 3.91
CA ASP A 158 -18.25 13.72 2.84
C ASP A 158 -18.01 13.08 1.46
N ASP A 159 -17.85 11.75 1.44
CA ASP A 159 -17.54 10.92 0.27
C ASP A 159 -16.31 11.34 -0.55
N PHE A 160 -15.46 12.21 -0.03
CA PHE A 160 -14.36 12.79 -0.78
C PHE A 160 -13.02 12.80 -0.04
N TYR A 161 -12.99 13.06 1.26
CA TYR A 161 -11.74 13.07 2.00
C TYR A 161 -11.45 11.69 2.56
N LEU A 162 -10.38 11.03 2.12
CA LEU A 162 -9.98 9.71 2.59
C LEU A 162 -8.97 9.84 3.74
N VAL A 163 -9.29 9.27 4.90
CA VAL A 163 -8.27 8.91 5.89
C VAL A 163 -8.04 7.41 5.78
N ASN A 164 -6.86 7.03 5.28
CA ASN A 164 -6.52 5.63 5.03
C ASN A 164 -6.11 4.89 6.32
N TRP A 165 -5.98 3.57 6.28
CA TRP A 165 -5.64 2.77 7.46
C TRP A 165 -4.25 3.05 8.06
N ASP A 166 -3.36 3.72 7.33
CA ASP A 166 -2.06 4.18 7.85
C ASP A 166 -2.17 5.50 8.63
N ALA A 167 -3.40 6.01 8.80
CA ALA A 167 -3.71 7.34 9.32
C ALA A 167 -3.18 8.48 8.44
N SER A 168 -3.07 8.26 7.13
CA SER A 168 -2.73 9.29 6.15
C SER A 168 -4.00 9.88 5.54
N MET A 169 -3.98 11.16 5.17
CA MET A 169 -5.16 11.87 4.68
C MET A 169 -4.97 12.33 3.24
N TYR A 170 -5.93 12.00 2.39
CA TYR A 170 -5.95 12.29 0.95
C TYR A 170 -7.32 12.83 0.54
N THR A 171 -7.40 13.38 -0.66
CA THR A 171 -8.69 13.62 -1.36
C THR A 171 -8.94 12.45 -2.30
N GLN A 172 -10.18 12.08 -2.60
CA GLN A 172 -10.50 10.95 -3.47
C GLN A 172 -9.89 11.09 -4.88
N ASN A 173 -9.65 12.32 -5.33
CA ASN A 173 -8.97 12.62 -6.59
C ASN A 173 -7.43 12.51 -6.52
N HIS A 174 -6.85 12.40 -5.31
CA HIS A 174 -5.46 12.03 -5.08
C HIS A 174 -5.45 10.56 -4.65
N ASP A 175 -5.22 9.69 -5.63
CA ASP A 175 -5.01 8.27 -5.34
C ASP A 175 -3.67 8.14 -4.59
N PRO A 176 -3.63 7.56 -3.37
CA PRO A 176 -2.37 7.26 -2.69
C PRO A 176 -1.42 6.40 -3.53
N ASP A 177 -1.98 5.67 -4.49
CA ASP A 177 -1.31 4.75 -5.39
C ASP A 177 -0.85 5.44 -6.71
N SER A 178 -1.30 6.67 -6.98
CA SER A 178 -0.85 7.46 -8.14
C SER A 178 0.43 8.25 -7.87
N THR A 179 1.35 8.30 -8.85
CA THR A 179 2.56 9.10 -8.73
C THR A 179 2.25 10.59 -8.68
N ASP A 180 2.69 11.24 -7.60
CA ASP A 180 2.62 12.69 -7.47
C ASP A 180 3.73 13.34 -8.32
N TYR A 181 3.46 14.53 -8.84
CA TYR A 181 4.44 15.30 -9.61
C TYR A 181 4.81 16.57 -8.86
N VAL A 182 6.10 16.78 -8.59
CA VAL A 182 6.59 18.01 -7.96
C VAL A 182 7.23 18.90 -9.00
N ARG A 183 6.97 20.20 -8.91
CA ARG A 183 7.77 21.19 -9.63
C ARG A 183 9.16 21.25 -9.00
N ASP A 184 10.17 20.85 -9.76
CA ASP A 184 11.55 20.85 -9.33
C ASP A 184 12.02 22.32 -9.20
N ARG A 185 12.11 22.80 -7.97
CA ARG A 185 12.42 24.21 -7.66
C ARG A 185 13.85 24.61 -8.08
N ALA A 186 14.72 23.64 -8.34
CA ALA A 186 16.10 23.90 -8.76
C ALA A 186 16.24 24.05 -10.29
N ASN A 187 15.47 23.30 -11.08
CA ASN A 187 15.68 23.18 -12.53
C ASN A 187 14.46 23.55 -13.39
N GLY A 188 13.35 24.00 -12.79
CA GLY A 188 12.15 24.44 -13.53
C GLY A 188 11.39 23.30 -14.22
N GLY A 189 11.76 22.05 -13.97
CA GLY A 189 11.10 20.85 -14.48
C GLY A 189 9.98 20.36 -13.56
N VAL A 190 9.33 19.27 -13.97
CA VAL A 190 8.42 18.49 -13.15
C VAL A 190 9.10 17.14 -12.93
N SER A 191 9.37 16.78 -11.67
CA SER A 191 9.90 15.48 -11.29
C SER A 191 8.79 14.62 -10.72
N GLU A 192 8.73 13.38 -11.20
CA GLU A 192 7.89 12.34 -10.61
C GLU A 192 8.39 12.07 -9.18
N THR A 193 7.48 12.13 -8.21
CA THR A 193 7.74 11.73 -6.84
C THR A 193 6.79 10.61 -6.45
N ASN A 194 7.37 9.56 -5.93
CA ASN A 194 6.69 8.48 -5.21
C ASN A 194 6.13 8.90 -3.84
N ASN A 195 6.11 10.20 -3.52
CA ASN A 195 5.59 10.72 -2.27
C ASN A 195 4.21 11.31 -2.52
N SER A 196 3.16 10.48 -2.44
CA SER A 196 1.78 10.95 -2.30
C SER A 196 1.72 11.87 -1.07
N ARG A 197 1.67 13.19 -1.30
CA ARG A 197 1.69 14.18 -0.23
C ARG A 197 0.31 14.18 0.42
N GLU A 198 0.27 13.83 1.72
CA GLU A 198 -0.96 14.00 2.50
C GLU A 198 -1.56 15.39 2.29
N PHE A 199 -2.88 15.41 2.09
CA PHE A 199 -3.69 16.62 1.90
C PHE A 199 -3.48 17.63 3.04
N VAL A 200 -3.47 17.15 4.29
CA VAL A 200 -2.97 17.91 5.46
C VAL A 200 -2.20 16.98 6.37
N ARG A 201 -1.02 17.43 6.77
CA ARG A 201 -0.18 16.74 7.76
C ARG A 201 -0.42 17.33 9.14
N LEU A 202 -1.16 16.60 9.98
CA LEU A 202 -1.27 16.93 11.40
C LEU A 202 -0.05 16.36 12.14
N GLN A 203 0.58 17.19 12.99
CA GLN A 203 1.65 16.73 13.85
C GLN A 203 1.08 16.19 15.15
N VAL A 204 1.47 14.97 15.52
CA VAL A 204 1.12 14.40 16.83
C VAL A 204 1.90 15.16 17.92
N PRO A 205 1.23 15.65 18.98
CA PRO A 205 1.93 16.28 20.11
C PRO A 205 3.00 15.37 20.72
N ARG A 206 4.05 15.97 21.29
CA ARG A 206 5.14 15.23 21.97
C ARG A 206 4.68 14.57 23.27
N GLU A 207 3.74 15.18 23.98
CA GLU A 207 3.10 14.62 25.17
C GLU A 207 1.71 14.12 24.79
N ARG A 208 1.43 12.85 25.08
CA ARG A 208 0.23 12.17 24.59
C ARG A 208 -0.55 11.57 25.75
N PRO A 209 -1.86 11.82 25.84
CA PRO A 209 -2.69 11.18 26.83
C PRO A 209 -2.84 9.69 26.48
N ASN A 210 -2.77 8.82 27.49
CA ASN A 210 -3.23 7.44 27.33
C ASN A 210 -4.74 7.46 27.15
N MET A 211 -5.21 7.15 25.95
CA MET A 211 -6.64 7.14 25.64
C MET A 211 -7.19 5.72 25.74
N MET A 212 -8.15 5.53 26.65
CA MET A 212 -8.89 4.28 26.79
C MET A 212 -10.30 4.49 26.23
N VAL A 213 -10.75 3.57 25.39
CA VAL A 213 -12.13 3.52 24.89
C VAL A 213 -12.79 2.24 25.37
N THR A 214 -14.11 2.27 25.55
CA THR A 214 -14.89 1.08 25.88
C THR A 214 -15.63 0.58 24.65
N ILE A 215 -15.29 -0.62 24.18
CA ILE A 215 -15.91 -1.28 23.02
C ILE A 215 -16.45 -2.63 23.51
N ASP A 216 -17.75 -2.85 23.33
CA ASP A 216 -18.45 -4.06 23.80
C ASP A 216 -18.17 -4.40 25.28
N GLY A 217 -18.11 -3.38 26.13
CA GLY A 217 -17.83 -3.51 27.56
C GLY A 217 -16.37 -3.81 27.92
N LYS A 218 -15.46 -3.87 26.93
CA LYS A 218 -14.01 -4.04 27.14
C LYS A 218 -13.29 -2.71 27.03
N SER A 219 -12.38 -2.46 27.96
CA SER A 219 -11.50 -1.29 27.92
C SER A 219 -10.31 -1.58 26.99
N ILE A 220 -10.17 -0.79 25.94
CA ILE A 220 -9.12 -0.91 24.92
C ILE A 220 -8.30 0.37 24.93
N GLN A 221 -6.98 0.22 25.03
CA GLN A 221 -6.05 1.34 24.87
C GLN A 221 -5.85 1.63 23.39
N LEU A 222 -6.04 2.88 22.98
CA LEU A 222 -5.75 3.31 21.62
C LEU A 222 -4.25 3.46 21.38
N THR A 223 -3.81 3.08 20.19
CA THR A 223 -2.45 3.36 19.73
C THR A 223 -2.32 4.82 19.28
N ASP A 224 -1.08 5.29 19.18
CA ASP A 224 -0.79 6.62 18.63
C ASP A 224 -1.36 6.84 17.24
N ARG A 225 -1.31 5.79 16.41
CA ARG A 225 -1.82 5.83 15.05
C ARG A 225 -3.33 5.88 15.00
N GLU A 226 -4.01 5.14 15.89
CA GLU A 226 -5.47 5.22 16.04
C GLU A 226 -5.91 6.60 16.52
N MET A 227 -5.19 7.17 17.50
CA MET A 227 -5.44 8.54 17.94
C MET A 227 -5.24 9.54 16.80
N LEU A 228 -4.18 9.39 16.00
CA LEU A 228 -3.94 10.25 14.83
C LEU A 228 -5.05 10.08 13.76
N PHE A 229 -5.45 8.85 13.46
CA PHE A 229 -6.55 8.55 12.53
C PHE A 229 -7.83 9.26 12.97
N LEU A 230 -8.24 9.05 14.22
CA LEU A 230 -9.46 9.66 14.77
C LEU A 230 -9.35 11.18 14.84
N THR A 231 -8.17 11.72 15.17
CA THR A 231 -7.93 13.18 15.17
C THR A 231 -8.07 13.77 13.78
N LYS A 232 -7.59 13.08 12.73
CA LYS A 232 -7.76 13.53 11.34
C LYS A 232 -9.21 13.50 10.90
N ILE A 233 -9.98 12.49 11.33
CA ILE A 233 -11.43 12.44 11.09
C ILE A 233 -12.13 13.63 11.76
N GLU A 234 -11.88 13.84 13.06
CA GLU A 234 -12.45 14.99 13.79
C GLU A 234 -12.06 16.32 13.16
N TRP A 235 -10.79 16.45 12.76
CA TRP A 235 -10.29 17.63 12.09
C TRP A 235 -11.03 17.90 10.77
N LEU A 236 -11.31 16.86 9.98
CA LEU A 236 -12.04 16.96 8.71
C LEU A 236 -13.51 17.33 8.88
N LEU A 237 -14.16 16.75 9.89
CA LEU A 237 -15.55 17.08 10.24
C LEU A 237 -15.70 18.56 10.59
N HIS A 238 -14.66 19.14 11.23
CA HIS A 238 -14.58 20.55 11.61
C HIS A 238 -13.62 21.38 10.71
N ARG A 239 -13.33 20.94 9.49
CA ARG A 239 -12.23 21.49 8.67
C ARG A 239 -12.28 22.99 8.41
N ARG A 240 -13.48 23.55 8.23
CA ARG A 240 -13.69 24.99 7.99
C ARG A 240 -13.56 25.84 9.26
N GLU A 241 -13.76 25.23 10.43
CA GLU A 241 -13.50 25.86 11.74
C GLU A 241 -12.00 25.79 12.05
N ASN A 242 -11.37 24.67 11.72
CA ASN A 242 -9.95 24.42 11.97
C ASN A 242 -9.01 25.18 11.01
N HIS A 243 -9.47 25.51 9.80
CA HIS A 243 -8.69 26.25 8.81
C HIS A 243 -9.59 27.25 8.07
N SER A 244 -9.38 28.54 8.27
CA SER A 244 -10.29 29.61 7.84
C SER A 244 -10.16 30.04 6.37
N ASP A 245 -9.37 29.34 5.55
CA ASP A 245 -9.25 29.66 4.12
C ASP A 245 -10.46 29.18 3.32
N LEU A 246 -11.46 30.06 3.21
CA LEU A 246 -12.69 29.79 2.47
C LEU A 246 -12.45 29.55 0.97
N ALA A 247 -11.46 30.19 0.35
CA ALA A 247 -11.21 30.04 -1.07
C ALA A 247 -10.65 28.64 -1.38
N PHE A 248 -9.75 28.15 -0.53
CA PHE A 248 -9.26 26.79 -0.56
C PHE A 248 -10.40 25.76 -0.39
N TRP A 249 -11.28 25.96 0.59
CA TRP A 249 -12.40 25.05 0.84
C TRP A 249 -13.42 25.06 -0.29
N LYS A 250 -13.79 26.23 -0.83
CA LYS A 250 -14.66 26.30 -2.02
C LYS A 250 -14.12 25.53 -3.22
N TRP A 251 -12.80 25.55 -3.41
CA TRP A 251 -12.16 24.83 -4.51
C TRP A 251 -12.13 23.31 -4.28
N THR A 252 -11.83 22.87 -3.05
CA THR A 252 -11.75 21.45 -2.69
C THR A 252 -13.12 20.80 -2.50
N ASP A 253 -14.03 21.43 -1.77
CA ASP A 253 -15.37 20.93 -1.45
C ASP A 253 -16.28 20.80 -2.69
N LYS A 254 -15.90 21.36 -3.85
CA LYS A 254 -16.63 21.18 -5.12
C LYS A 254 -16.84 19.71 -5.50
N TYR A 255 -15.98 18.83 -5.01
CA TYR A 255 -16.02 17.39 -5.27
C TYR A 255 -16.53 16.58 -4.07
N ALA A 256 -16.82 17.23 -2.95
CA ALA A 256 -17.34 16.60 -1.74
C ALA A 256 -18.87 16.68 -1.70
N SER A 257 -19.50 15.76 -0.98
CA SER A 257 -20.97 15.72 -0.76
C SER A 257 -21.43 16.80 0.25
N VAL A 258 -21.00 18.05 0.04
CA VAL A 258 -21.36 19.21 0.86
C VAL A 258 -21.70 20.43 0.00
N ASP A 259 -22.53 21.31 0.55
CA ASP A 259 -22.79 22.61 -0.05
C ASP A 259 -21.49 23.42 -0.14
N THR A 260 -21.08 23.78 -1.35
CA THR A 260 -19.79 24.44 -1.58
C THR A 260 -19.63 25.79 -0.89
N GLU A 261 -20.73 26.49 -0.58
CA GLU A 261 -20.71 27.79 0.09
C GLU A 261 -20.57 27.66 1.61
N THR A 262 -21.27 26.70 2.22
CA THR A 262 -21.38 26.52 3.67
C THR A 262 -20.48 25.40 4.21
N GLY A 263 -20.17 24.38 3.41
CA GLY A 263 -19.40 23.20 3.78
C GLY A 263 -20.19 22.20 4.63
N LEU A 264 -21.51 22.37 4.67
CA LEU A 264 -22.43 21.49 5.37
C LEU A 264 -22.95 20.41 4.42
N PRO A 265 -23.34 19.22 4.92
CA PRO A 265 -23.92 18.17 4.09
C PRO A 265 -25.09 18.69 3.23
N GLU A 266 -25.14 18.29 1.96
CA GLU A 266 -26.29 18.58 1.09
C GLU A 266 -27.54 17.89 1.68
N GLN A 267 -28.66 18.62 1.78
CA GLN A 267 -29.92 18.12 2.34
C GLN A 267 -30.65 17.16 1.41
#